data_AF-A0A8C1PYU5-F1
#
_entry.id   AF-A0A8C1PYU5-F1
#
_cell.length_a   1.000
_cell.length_b   1.000
_cell.length_c   1.000
_cell.angle_alpha   90.00
_cell.angle_beta   90.00
_cell.angle_gamma   90.00
#
_symmetry.space_group_name_H-M   'P 1'
#
loop_
_entity.id
_entity.type
_entity.pdbx_description
1 polymer ?
#
loop_
_entity_poly.entity_id
_entity_poly.type
_entity_poly.pdbx_seq_one_letter_code
_entity_poly.pdbx_strand_id
1 'polypeptide(L)'
;MKTCIIVGKQLLCVFQSMLKLLPEQEQLNSLSEMKDEYEELAESEQFGVVISTVKRLKPRLSSILFKLQFDEQVNNIKPDLVAVKAACEELQKSEGFAKLLEITLLLGNFMNAGSRNAKAFGFSINYLCKLRDTKSADQKQTLLHFLAEICQEQYPEVMNFSEELTHVEKASKVSAETLQKNLDQMGKQIKDLEKDIETFPPPQSDRDKYVEKMTISFTSSREQFVKLKLMHENMEKQYEDLGKYFVFDPKKISPEEFFGDLNNFRNMFQVRTQLLIDI
;
A
#
# COMPACT_ATOMS: atom_id res chain seq x y z
N MET A 1 -24.11 -13.90 4.05
CA MET A 1 -22.82 -13.24 3.72
C MET A 1 -21.74 -14.24 3.30
N LYS A 2 -21.42 -15.28 4.11
CA LYS A 2 -20.40 -16.30 3.77
C LYS A 2 -20.63 -17.04 2.43
N THR A 3 -21.86 -17.45 2.12
CA THR A 3 -22.19 -18.14 0.85
C THR A 3 -21.97 -17.27 -0.39
N CYS A 4 -22.26 -15.96 -0.32
CA CYS A 4 -22.05 -15.03 -1.43
C CYS A 4 -20.55 -14.77 -1.69
N ILE A 5 -19.72 -14.76 -0.65
CA ILE A 5 -18.26 -14.62 -0.75
C ILE A 5 -17.65 -15.88 -1.39
N ILE A 6 -18.13 -17.07 -1.01
CA ILE A 6 -17.66 -18.34 -1.58
C ILE A 6 -18.00 -18.43 -3.07
N VAL A 7 -19.23 -18.08 -3.45
CA VAL A 7 -19.67 -18.05 -4.85
C VAL A 7 -18.88 -17.02 -5.66
N GLY A 8 -18.61 -15.84 -5.10
CA GLY A 8 -17.77 -14.81 -5.75
C GLY A 8 -16.34 -15.26 -6.01
N LYS A 9 -15.69 -15.91 -5.04
CA LYS A 9 -14.34 -16.47 -5.20
C LYS A 9 -14.29 -17.62 -6.21
N GLN A 10 -15.30 -18.49 -6.20
CA GLN A 10 -15.37 -19.60 -7.16
C GLN A 10 -15.58 -19.09 -8.59
N LEU A 11 -16.44 -18.09 -8.79
CA LEU A 11 -16.63 -17.42 -10.08
C LEU A 11 -15.33 -16.75 -10.56
N LEU A 12 -14.61 -16.07 -9.68
CA LEU A 12 -13.31 -15.46 -10.02
C LEU A 12 -12.34 -16.51 -10.58
N CYS A 13 -12.18 -17.65 -9.90
CA CYS A 13 -11.32 -18.74 -10.37
C CYS A 13 -11.78 -19.30 -11.73
N VAL A 14 -13.09 -19.46 -11.94
CA VAL A 14 -13.65 -19.93 -13.22
C VAL A 14 -13.29 -18.96 -14.34
N PHE A 15 -13.55 -17.66 -14.18
CA PHE A 15 -13.26 -16.67 -15.21
C PHE A 15 -11.76 -16.53 -15.49
N GLN A 16 -10.91 -16.64 -14.46
CA GLN A 16 -9.45 -16.62 -14.64
C GLN A 16 -8.97 -17.84 -15.42
N SER A 17 -9.48 -19.03 -15.10
CA SER A 17 -9.17 -20.26 -15.83
C SER A 17 -9.69 -20.19 -17.26
N MET A 18 -10.90 -19.68 -17.47
CA MET A 18 -11.45 -19.47 -18.81
C MET A 18 -10.58 -18.53 -19.64
N LEU A 19 -10.09 -17.42 -19.07
CA LEU A 19 -9.22 -16.50 -19.81
C LEU A 19 -7.86 -17.12 -20.15
N LYS A 20 -7.30 -17.94 -19.24
CA LYS A 20 -6.02 -18.63 -19.42
C LYS A 20 -6.07 -19.79 -20.42
N LEU A 21 -7.19 -20.52 -20.42
CA LEU A 21 -7.40 -21.71 -21.24
C LEU A 21 -8.16 -21.41 -22.54
N LEU A 22 -8.48 -20.13 -22.79
CA LEU A 22 -9.23 -19.76 -23.98
C LEU A 22 -8.42 -20.10 -25.23
N PRO A 23 -8.99 -20.85 -26.21
CA PRO A 23 -8.34 -21.06 -27.49
C PRO A 23 -8.05 -19.74 -28.20
N GLU A 24 -7.08 -19.75 -29.10
CA GLU A 24 -6.78 -18.56 -29.88
C GLU A 24 -7.94 -18.20 -30.82
N GLN A 25 -8.01 -16.93 -31.22
CA GLN A 25 -9.14 -16.43 -32.01
C GLN A 25 -9.30 -17.21 -33.33
N GLU A 26 -8.19 -17.61 -33.95
CA GLU A 26 -8.21 -18.44 -35.17
C GLU A 26 -8.85 -19.80 -34.91
N GLN A 27 -8.52 -20.46 -33.79
CA GLN A 27 -9.11 -21.75 -33.41
C GLN A 27 -10.60 -21.61 -33.10
N LEU A 28 -11.00 -20.53 -32.41
CA LEU A 28 -12.41 -20.24 -32.16
C LEU A 28 -13.19 -19.99 -33.46
N ASN A 29 -12.56 -19.38 -34.47
CA ASN A 29 -13.19 -19.17 -35.77
C ASN A 29 -13.40 -20.51 -36.49
N SER A 30 -12.40 -21.39 -36.53
CA SER A 30 -12.53 -22.73 -37.12
C SER A 30 -13.60 -23.56 -36.43
N LEU A 31 -13.62 -23.57 -35.09
CA LEU A 31 -14.67 -24.26 -34.32
C LEU A 31 -16.06 -23.68 -34.62
N SER A 32 -16.16 -22.37 -34.86
CA SER A 32 -17.45 -21.74 -35.17
C SER A 32 -18.07 -22.17 -36.49
N GLU A 33 -17.28 -22.74 -37.41
CA GLU A 33 -17.73 -23.29 -38.70
C GLU A 33 -18.27 -24.71 -38.55
N MET A 34 -17.86 -25.45 -37.51
CA MET A 34 -18.27 -26.83 -37.23
C MET A 34 -19.61 -26.94 -36.48
N LYS A 35 -20.44 -25.89 -36.51
CA LYS A 35 -21.72 -25.83 -35.77
C LYS A 35 -22.73 -26.88 -36.21
N ASP A 36 -22.69 -27.27 -37.48
CA ASP A 36 -23.63 -28.24 -38.03
C ASP A 36 -23.32 -29.69 -37.59
N GLU A 37 -22.10 -29.94 -37.11
CA GLU A 37 -21.61 -31.25 -36.63
C GLU A 37 -21.55 -31.32 -35.09
N TYR A 38 -22.23 -30.40 -34.38
CA TYR A 38 -22.08 -30.19 -32.93
C TYR A 38 -22.20 -31.47 -32.07
N GLU A 39 -23.19 -32.32 -32.37
CA GLU A 39 -23.44 -33.57 -31.62
C GLU A 39 -22.36 -34.63 -31.84
N GLU A 40 -21.53 -34.50 -32.89
CA GLU A 40 -20.45 -35.42 -33.24
C GLU A 40 -19.09 -34.98 -32.65
N LEU A 41 -19.00 -33.75 -32.14
CA LEU A 41 -17.79 -33.16 -31.56
C LEU A 41 -17.52 -33.66 -30.13
N ALA A 42 -16.25 -33.67 -29.73
CA ALA A 42 -15.90 -33.92 -28.33
C ALA A 42 -16.40 -32.78 -27.42
N GLU A 43 -16.66 -33.06 -26.13
CA GLU A 43 -17.16 -32.05 -25.17
C GLU A 43 -16.31 -30.75 -25.14
N SER A 44 -14.99 -30.88 -25.29
CA SER A 44 -14.08 -29.72 -25.34
C SER A 44 -14.28 -28.85 -26.58
N GLU A 45 -14.58 -29.46 -27.72
CA GLU A 45 -14.85 -28.79 -28.99
C GLU A 45 -16.24 -28.18 -28.97
N GLN A 46 -17.25 -28.91 -28.48
CA GLN A 46 -18.59 -28.40 -28.22
C GLN A 46 -18.56 -27.12 -27.36
N PHE A 47 -17.77 -27.11 -26.28
CA PHE A 47 -17.56 -25.91 -25.48
C PHE A 47 -16.98 -24.75 -26.30
N GLY A 48 -15.97 -25.02 -27.12
CA GLY A 48 -15.37 -24.05 -28.03
C GLY A 48 -16.36 -23.50 -29.06
N VAL A 49 -17.20 -24.35 -29.64
CA VAL A 49 -18.29 -23.93 -30.55
C VAL A 49 -19.24 -22.98 -29.83
N VAL A 50 -19.71 -23.32 -28.64
CA VAL A 50 -20.63 -22.47 -27.86
C VAL A 50 -19.98 -21.13 -27.53
N ILE A 51 -18.74 -21.13 -27.03
CA ILE A 51 -18.07 -19.90 -26.59
C ILE A 51 -17.69 -19.00 -27.78
N SER A 52 -17.46 -19.57 -28.97
CA SER A 52 -17.20 -18.81 -30.21
C SER A 52 -18.38 -17.91 -30.62
N THR A 53 -19.61 -18.24 -30.21
CA THR A 53 -20.81 -17.45 -30.53
C THR A 53 -20.87 -16.12 -29.78
N VAL A 54 -20.10 -16.00 -28.69
CA VAL A 54 -20.05 -14.81 -27.86
C VAL A 54 -19.11 -13.78 -28.49
N LYS A 55 -19.67 -12.70 -29.04
CA LYS A 55 -18.85 -11.63 -29.62
C LYS A 55 -17.99 -10.97 -28.56
N ARG A 56 -16.74 -10.63 -28.92
CA ARG A 56 -15.80 -9.90 -28.06
C ARG A 56 -15.58 -10.60 -26.71
N LEU A 57 -15.46 -11.92 -26.73
CA LEU A 57 -15.34 -12.76 -25.54
C LEU A 57 -14.18 -12.36 -24.61
N LYS A 58 -12.95 -12.19 -25.15
CA LYS A 58 -11.77 -11.78 -24.34
C LYS A 58 -12.05 -10.46 -23.57
N PRO A 59 -12.46 -9.34 -24.21
CA PRO A 59 -12.91 -8.13 -23.52
C PRO A 59 -13.99 -8.34 -22.44
N ARG A 60 -15.00 -9.18 -22.71
CA ARG A 60 -16.06 -9.48 -21.74
C ARG A 60 -15.50 -10.13 -20.49
N LEU A 61 -14.68 -11.17 -20.66
CA LEU A 61 -14.07 -11.91 -19.57
C LEU A 61 -13.15 -11.01 -18.74
N SER A 62 -12.30 -10.20 -19.39
CA SER A 62 -11.42 -9.24 -18.71
C SER A 62 -12.21 -8.21 -17.88
N SER A 63 -13.29 -7.67 -18.42
CA SER A 63 -14.14 -6.69 -17.73
C SER A 63 -14.90 -7.31 -16.55
N ILE A 64 -15.38 -8.54 -16.70
CA ILE A 64 -16.00 -9.29 -15.60
C ILE A 64 -14.99 -9.56 -14.49
N LEU A 65 -13.78 -10.01 -14.85
CA LEU A 65 -12.70 -10.25 -13.88
C LEU A 65 -12.33 -8.99 -13.12
N PHE A 66 -12.11 -7.88 -13.84
CA PHE A 66 -11.83 -6.60 -13.21
C PHE A 66 -12.94 -6.20 -12.23
N LYS A 67 -14.21 -6.29 -12.65
CA LYS A 67 -15.36 -6.02 -11.77
C LYS A 67 -15.36 -6.88 -10.51
N LEU A 68 -15.02 -8.17 -10.62
CA LEU A 68 -15.00 -9.10 -9.48
C LEU A 68 -13.84 -8.83 -8.52
N GLN A 69 -12.73 -8.31 -9.01
CA GLN A 69 -11.51 -8.06 -8.23
C GLN A 69 -11.41 -6.63 -7.70
N PHE A 70 -12.18 -5.68 -8.26
CA PHE A 70 -12.03 -4.26 -7.99
C PHE A 70 -12.09 -3.92 -6.50
N ASP A 71 -13.11 -4.40 -5.79
CA ASP A 71 -13.29 -4.11 -4.36
C ASP A 71 -12.13 -4.69 -3.52
N GLU A 72 -11.62 -5.86 -3.87
CA GLU A 72 -10.45 -6.45 -3.21
C GLU A 72 -9.20 -5.60 -3.44
N GLN A 73 -8.95 -5.17 -4.68
CA GLN A 73 -7.82 -4.30 -5.00
C GLN A 73 -7.89 -2.98 -4.22
N VAL A 74 -9.06 -2.34 -4.14
CA VAL A 74 -9.25 -1.11 -3.34
C VAL A 74 -9.00 -1.38 -1.86
N ASN A 75 -9.53 -2.48 -1.32
CA ASN A 75 -9.33 -2.87 0.08
C ASN A 75 -7.89 -3.24 0.43
N ASN A 76 -7.07 -3.60 -0.56
CA ASN A 76 -5.65 -3.84 -0.37
C ASN A 76 -4.83 -2.55 -0.42
N ILE A 77 -5.17 -1.59 -1.28
CA ILE A 77 -4.42 -0.34 -1.47
C ILE A 77 -4.77 0.70 -0.39
N LYS A 78 -6.05 0.83 -0.04
CA LYS A 78 -6.54 1.91 0.84
C LYS A 78 -5.93 1.89 2.25
N PRO A 79 -5.78 0.74 2.93
CA PRO A 79 -5.18 0.70 4.27
C PRO A 79 -3.73 1.18 4.28
N ASP A 80 -2.97 0.84 3.24
CA ASP A 80 -1.56 1.24 3.11
C ASP A 80 -1.42 2.75 2.97
N LEU A 81 -2.25 3.36 2.10
CA LEU A 81 -2.35 4.82 1.97
C LEU A 81 -2.66 5.51 3.30
N VAL A 82 -3.64 4.97 4.03
CA VAL A 82 -4.07 5.52 5.32
C VAL A 82 -2.96 5.37 6.37
N ALA A 83 -2.25 4.25 6.39
CA ALA A 83 -1.18 4.01 7.35
C ALA A 83 -0.02 5.00 7.17
N VAL A 84 0.46 5.20 5.94
CA VAL A 84 1.55 6.14 5.66
C VAL A 84 1.12 7.58 5.95
N LYS A 85 -0.08 7.96 5.50
CA LYS A 85 -0.66 9.29 5.76
C LYS A 85 -0.77 9.56 7.27
N ALA A 86 -1.34 8.62 8.01
CA ALA A 86 -1.51 8.74 9.46
C ALA A 86 -0.15 8.82 10.16
N ALA A 87 0.83 8.00 9.78
CA ALA A 87 2.18 8.04 10.37
C ALA A 87 2.88 9.40 10.14
N CYS A 88 2.68 10.03 8.97
CA CYS A 88 3.18 11.39 8.72
C CYS A 88 2.54 12.41 9.66
N GLU A 89 1.22 12.37 9.82
CA GLU A 89 0.46 13.29 10.68
C GLU A 89 0.78 13.10 12.16
N GLU A 90 0.86 11.85 12.62
CA GLU A 90 1.25 11.49 13.98
C GLU A 90 2.64 12.03 14.31
N LEU A 91 3.62 11.79 13.43
CA LEU A 91 5.00 12.22 13.68
C LEU A 91 5.15 13.74 13.73
N GLN A 92 4.44 14.48 12.88
CA GLN A 92 4.48 15.95 12.91
C GLN A 92 3.78 16.55 14.15
N LYS A 93 2.77 15.86 14.69
CA LYS A 93 1.98 16.34 15.83
C LYS A 93 2.46 15.80 17.18
N SER A 94 3.37 14.84 17.18
CA SER A 94 3.87 14.21 18.39
C SER A 94 4.74 15.18 19.20
N GLU A 95 4.16 15.74 20.26
CA GLU A 95 4.85 16.63 21.18
C GLU A 95 5.93 15.87 21.97
N GLY A 96 5.64 14.62 22.37
CA GLY A 96 6.61 13.77 23.04
C GLY A 96 7.83 13.48 22.18
N PHE A 97 7.63 13.17 20.89
CA PHE A 97 8.75 12.94 19.97
C PHE A 97 9.53 14.23 19.68
N ALA A 98 8.85 15.36 19.51
CA ALA A 98 9.53 16.65 19.35
C ALA A 98 10.42 16.96 20.56
N LYS A 99 9.93 16.73 21.78
CA LYS A 99 10.70 16.93 23.01
C LYS A 99 11.90 15.97 23.11
N LEU A 100 11.73 14.71 22.71
CA LEU A 100 12.81 13.73 22.63
C LEU A 100 13.95 14.19 21.69
N LEU A 101 13.60 14.78 20.54
CA LEU A 101 14.58 15.34 19.60
C LEU A 101 15.34 16.53 20.22
N GLU A 102 14.67 17.40 20.98
CA GLU A 102 15.32 18.52 21.69
C GLU A 102 16.36 18.03 22.71
N ILE A 103 15.98 17.04 23.54
CA ILE A 103 16.87 16.44 24.55
C ILE A 103 18.07 15.77 23.86
N THR A 104 17.81 15.04 22.77
CA THR A 104 18.86 14.39 21.99
C THR A 104 19.83 15.41 21.39
N LEU A 105 19.32 16.52 20.85
CA LEU A 105 20.15 17.60 20.30
C LEU A 105 20.99 18.27 21.39
N LEU A 106 20.39 18.56 22.56
CA LEU A 106 21.10 19.15 23.70
C LEU A 106 22.25 18.26 24.15
N LEU A 107 21.98 16.97 24.32
CA LEU A 107 22.97 15.98 24.74
C LEU A 107 24.09 15.85 23.72
N GLY A 108 23.74 15.75 22.43
CA GLY A 108 24.70 15.71 21.33
C GLY A 108 25.60 16.95 21.30
N ASN A 109 25.04 18.15 21.49
CA ASN A 109 25.79 19.40 21.53
C ASN A 109 26.74 19.49 22.72
N PHE A 110 26.31 19.01 23.89
CA PHE A 110 27.14 18.97 25.09
C PHE A 110 28.32 18.00 24.92
N MET A 111 28.05 16.78 24.45
CA MET A 111 29.08 15.74 24.27
C MET A 111 30.09 16.10 23.18
N ASN A 112 29.66 16.81 22.13
CA ASN A 112 30.52 17.20 21.01
C ASN A 112 31.17 18.57 21.19
N ALA A 113 31.15 19.15 22.39
CA ALA A 113 31.77 20.44 22.69
C ALA A 113 33.25 20.46 22.26
N GLY A 114 33.66 21.50 21.52
CA GLY A 114 35.01 21.63 20.98
C GLY A 114 35.30 20.86 19.69
N SER A 115 34.35 20.08 19.17
CA SER A 115 34.45 19.43 17.86
C SER A 115 33.77 20.24 16.74
N ARG A 116 33.94 19.81 15.49
CA ARG A 116 33.22 20.37 14.33
C ARG A 116 31.70 20.26 14.45
N ASN A 117 31.20 19.28 15.22
CA ASN A 117 29.78 19.04 15.42
C ASN A 117 29.22 19.76 16.66
N ALA A 118 30.03 20.59 17.34
CA ALA A 118 29.53 21.45 18.41
C ALA A 118 28.54 22.49 17.86
N LYS A 119 27.50 22.82 18.63
CA LYS A 119 26.49 23.85 18.30
C LYS A 119 25.70 23.53 17.02
N ALA A 120 25.36 22.26 16.81
CA ALA A 120 24.43 21.85 15.77
C ALA A 120 23.03 22.44 16.04
N PHE A 121 22.35 22.86 14.97
CA PHE A 121 20.95 23.30 15.02
C PHE A 121 19.95 22.14 14.88
N GLY A 122 20.42 20.99 14.42
CA GLY A 122 19.61 19.80 14.21
C GLY A 122 20.48 18.64 13.75
N PHE A 123 19.87 17.47 13.63
CA PHE A 123 20.51 16.25 13.16
C PHE A 123 19.52 15.45 12.30
N SER A 124 20.04 14.58 11.45
CA SER A 124 19.20 13.69 10.62
C SER A 124 18.51 12.63 11.49
N ILE A 125 17.21 12.39 11.31
CA ILE A 125 16.41 11.43 12.10
C ILE A 125 17.06 10.04 12.17
N ASN A 126 17.66 9.55 11.07
CA ASN A 126 18.31 8.23 11.05
C ASN A 126 19.47 8.10 12.05
N TYR A 127 19.96 9.20 12.62
CA TYR A 127 20.93 9.20 13.71
C TYR A 127 20.37 8.62 15.01
N LEU A 128 19.05 8.66 15.22
CA LEU A 128 18.41 8.09 16.41
C LEU A 128 18.74 6.59 16.58
N CYS A 129 18.79 5.84 15.47
CA CYS A 129 19.20 4.44 15.48
C CYS A 129 20.66 4.23 15.94
N LYS A 130 21.52 5.24 15.80
CA LYS A 130 22.95 5.19 16.12
C LYS A 130 23.25 5.55 17.59
N LEU A 131 22.25 6.01 18.35
CA LEU A 131 22.41 6.28 19.79
C LEU A 131 22.78 5.03 20.60
N ARG A 132 22.45 3.84 20.08
CA ARG A 132 22.86 2.57 20.68
C ARG A 132 24.36 2.29 20.53
N ASP A 133 25.01 2.86 19.52
CA ASP A 133 26.39 2.55 19.17
C ASP A 133 27.40 3.38 19.97
N THR A 134 26.95 4.50 20.55
CA THR A 134 27.77 5.33 21.44
C THR A 134 27.71 4.78 22.85
N LYS A 135 28.85 4.37 23.40
CA LYS A 135 28.96 3.74 24.73
C LYS A 135 29.70 4.62 25.73
N SER A 136 29.39 4.44 27.01
CA SER A 136 30.18 4.94 28.13
C SER A 136 31.60 4.39 28.11
N ALA A 137 32.53 5.05 28.82
CA ALA A 137 33.94 4.63 28.87
C ALA A 137 34.12 3.20 29.43
N ASP A 138 33.23 2.78 30.34
CA ASP A 138 33.21 1.43 30.91
C ASP A 138 32.42 0.42 30.07
N GLN A 139 31.86 0.84 28.93
CA GLN A 139 31.04 0.06 28.00
C GLN A 139 29.77 -0.56 28.59
N LYS A 140 29.35 -0.14 29.79
CA LYS A 140 28.17 -0.69 30.46
C LYS A 140 26.85 -0.05 30.03
N GLN A 141 26.90 1.18 29.53
CA GLN A 141 25.71 1.95 29.17
C GLN A 141 25.88 2.57 27.78
N THR A 142 24.82 2.59 26.98
CA THR A 142 24.83 3.32 25.70
C THR A 142 24.17 4.69 25.84
N LEU A 143 24.40 5.58 24.89
CA LEU A 143 23.76 6.90 24.87
C LEU A 143 22.23 6.79 24.83
N LEU A 144 21.70 5.80 24.10
CA LEU A 144 20.28 5.47 24.14
C LEU A 144 19.78 5.10 25.55
N HIS A 145 20.56 4.31 26.31
CA HIS A 145 20.18 3.93 27.68
C HIS A 145 20.13 5.16 28.58
N PHE A 146 21.14 6.02 28.48
CA PHE A 146 21.22 7.27 29.24
C PHE A 146 20.10 8.25 28.86
N LEU A 147 19.77 8.35 27.57
CA LEU A 147 18.67 9.19 27.09
C LEU A 147 17.33 8.72 27.66
N ALA A 148 17.07 7.40 27.64
CA ALA A 148 15.83 6.83 28.19
C ALA A 148 15.70 7.10 29.70
N GLU A 149 16.79 6.94 30.47
CA GLU A 149 16.82 7.24 31.91
C GLU A 149 16.53 8.72 32.19
N ILE A 150 17.17 9.65 31.48
CA ILE A 150 16.89 11.09 31.62
C ILE A 150 15.42 11.41 31.29
N CYS A 151 14.89 10.84 30.20
CA CYS A 151 13.50 11.08 29.84
C CYS A 151 12.56 10.56 30.93
N GLN A 152 12.82 9.38 31.48
CA GLN A 152 11.98 8.82 32.55
C GLN A 152 12.03 9.64 33.84
N GLU A 153 13.21 10.11 34.24
CA GLU A 153 13.40 10.84 35.51
C GLU A 153 12.96 12.31 35.43
N GLN A 154 13.20 12.98 34.30
CA GLN A 154 13.05 14.44 34.18
C GLN A 154 11.96 14.88 33.21
N TYR A 155 11.57 14.03 32.26
CA TYR A 155 10.56 14.33 31.24
C TYR A 155 9.56 13.18 31.04
N PRO A 156 8.81 12.77 32.09
CA PRO A 156 7.93 11.59 32.01
C PRO A 156 6.90 11.67 30.87
N GLU A 157 6.52 12.88 30.44
CA GLU A 157 5.63 13.12 29.31
C GLU A 157 6.18 12.58 27.98
N VAL A 158 7.51 12.54 27.82
CA VAL A 158 8.16 12.01 26.61
C VAL A 158 7.93 10.51 26.49
N MET A 159 7.80 9.79 27.60
CA MET A 159 7.74 8.32 27.60
C MET A 159 6.55 7.76 26.80
N ASN A 160 5.49 8.57 26.64
CA ASN A 160 4.29 8.19 25.91
C ASN A 160 4.34 8.50 24.41
N PHE A 161 5.44 9.07 23.87
CA PHE A 161 5.55 9.36 22.43
C PHE A 161 5.30 8.11 21.57
N SER A 162 5.63 6.93 22.09
CA SER A 162 5.45 5.67 21.39
C SER A 162 3.98 5.27 21.19
N GLU A 163 3.06 5.83 22.00
CA GLU A 163 1.62 5.71 21.86
C GLU A 163 1.04 6.75 20.89
N GLU A 164 1.73 7.87 20.69
CA GLU A 164 1.37 8.90 19.70
C GLU A 164 1.66 8.43 18.26
N LEU A 165 2.58 7.49 18.09
CA LEU A 165 3.08 6.99 16.80
C LEU A 165 2.50 5.62 16.42
N THR A 166 1.17 5.48 16.43
CA THR A 166 0.49 4.18 16.28
C THR A 166 0.59 3.55 14.90
N HIS A 167 0.75 4.34 13.83
CA HIS A 167 0.79 3.84 12.45
C HIS A 167 2.20 3.63 11.91
N VAL A 168 3.25 4.03 12.64
CA VAL A 168 4.64 3.92 12.19
C VAL A 168 5.04 2.48 11.83
N GLU A 169 4.66 1.49 12.64
CA GLU A 169 4.97 0.08 12.36
C GLU A 169 4.26 -0.46 11.11
N LYS A 170 3.05 0.03 10.81
CA LYS A 170 2.33 -0.34 9.59
C LYS A 170 2.95 0.35 8.39
N ALA A 171 3.20 1.66 8.49
CA ALA A 171 3.83 2.46 7.44
C ALA A 171 5.20 1.92 7.04
N SER A 172 5.99 1.40 8.00
CA SER A 172 7.30 0.79 7.71
C SER A 172 7.23 -0.49 6.86
N LYS A 173 6.05 -1.08 6.69
CA LYS A 173 5.84 -2.31 5.89
C LYS A 173 5.21 -2.01 4.52
N VAL A 174 4.83 -0.77 4.25
CA VAL A 174 4.17 -0.36 3.00
C VAL A 174 5.22 -0.05 1.94
N SER A 175 5.24 -0.80 0.85
CA SER A 175 6.11 -0.50 -0.29
C SER A 175 5.50 0.58 -1.19
N ALA A 176 6.12 1.76 -1.26
CA ALA A 176 5.66 2.85 -2.11
C ALA A 176 5.65 2.45 -3.60
N GLU A 177 6.65 1.68 -4.05
CA GLU A 177 6.73 1.18 -5.42
C GLU A 177 5.56 0.24 -5.77
N THR A 178 5.24 -0.68 -4.86
CA THR A 178 4.13 -1.62 -5.04
C THR A 178 2.79 -0.89 -5.07
N LEU A 179 2.63 0.13 -4.22
CA LEU A 179 1.44 0.96 -4.16
C LEU A 179 1.20 1.70 -5.48
N GLN A 180 2.25 2.34 -6.01
CA GLN A 180 2.22 3.03 -7.29
C GLN A 180 1.87 2.07 -8.44
N LYS A 181 2.53 0.91 -8.51
CA LYS A 181 2.26 -0.12 -9.53
C LYS A 181 0.81 -0.60 -9.50
N ASN A 182 0.25 -0.85 -8.32
CA ASN A 182 -1.13 -1.29 -8.16
C ASN A 182 -2.13 -0.21 -8.62
N LEU A 183 -1.86 1.06 -8.32
CA LEU A 183 -2.68 2.19 -8.79
C LEU A 183 -2.59 2.37 -10.32
N ASP A 184 -1.41 2.27 -10.90
CA ASP A 184 -1.22 2.37 -12.35
C ASP A 184 -1.92 1.23 -13.09
N GLN A 185 -1.82 0.01 -12.57
CA GLN A 185 -2.53 -1.14 -13.11
C GLN A 185 -4.05 -0.93 -13.05
N MET A 186 -4.59 -0.52 -11.89
CA MET A 186 -6.02 -0.26 -11.74
C MET A 186 -6.49 0.85 -12.67
N GLY A 187 -5.70 1.92 -12.80
CA GLY A 187 -5.98 3.03 -13.71
C GLY A 187 -6.00 2.61 -15.18
N LYS A 188 -5.09 1.70 -15.58
CA LYS A 188 -5.11 1.10 -16.91
C LYS A 188 -6.36 0.24 -17.12
N GLN A 189 -6.71 -0.62 -16.18
CA GLN A 189 -7.90 -1.48 -16.27
C GLN A 189 -9.20 -0.66 -16.41
N ILE A 190 -9.30 0.49 -15.72
CA ILE A 190 -10.44 1.40 -15.87
C ILE A 190 -10.50 2.03 -17.26
N LYS A 191 -9.37 2.47 -17.81
CA LYS A 191 -9.30 3.01 -19.18
C LYS A 191 -9.65 1.97 -20.23
N ASP A 192 -9.14 0.75 -20.05
CA ASP A 192 -9.43 -0.37 -20.95
C ASP A 192 -10.93 -0.71 -20.92
N LEU A 193 -11.55 -0.73 -19.72
CA LEU A 193 -12.99 -0.93 -19.55
C LEU A 193 -13.82 0.19 -20.20
N GLU A 194 -13.42 1.45 -20.04
CA GLU A 194 -14.09 2.60 -20.68
C GLU A 194 -14.12 2.42 -22.21
N LYS A 195 -12.96 2.14 -22.80
CA LYS A 195 -12.83 1.89 -24.24
C LYS A 195 -13.65 0.69 -24.70
N ASP A 196 -13.65 -0.40 -23.93
CA ASP A 196 -14.42 -1.59 -24.26
C ASP A 196 -15.92 -1.33 -24.22
N ILE A 197 -16.42 -0.51 -23.28
CA ILE A 197 -17.84 -0.12 -23.23
C ILE A 197 -18.20 0.77 -24.43
N GLU A 198 -17.38 1.76 -24.76
CA GLU A 198 -17.63 2.71 -25.86
C GLU A 198 -17.62 2.04 -27.24
N THR A 199 -16.75 1.06 -27.44
CA THR A 199 -16.58 0.38 -28.73
C THR A 199 -17.37 -0.93 -28.83
N PHE A 200 -18.16 -1.27 -27.82
CA PHE A 200 -18.86 -2.55 -27.78
C PHE A 200 -19.98 -2.61 -28.81
N PRO A 201 -20.14 -3.73 -29.55
CA PRO A 201 -21.26 -3.88 -30.48
C PRO A 201 -22.62 -3.87 -29.74
N PRO A 202 -23.72 -3.54 -30.45
CA PRO A 202 -25.06 -3.65 -29.89
C PRO A 202 -25.35 -5.07 -29.33
N PRO A 203 -26.20 -5.18 -28.29
CA PRO A 203 -26.54 -6.46 -27.68
C PRO A 203 -26.98 -7.51 -28.71
N GLN A 204 -26.43 -8.73 -28.60
CA GLN A 204 -26.79 -9.83 -29.51
C GLN A 204 -28.22 -10.36 -29.26
N SER A 205 -28.76 -10.16 -28.06
CA SER A 205 -30.11 -10.55 -27.66
C SER A 205 -30.50 -9.84 -26.36
N ASP A 206 -31.75 -9.99 -25.92
CA ASP A 206 -32.22 -9.47 -24.62
C ASP A 206 -31.43 -10.01 -23.42
N ARG A 207 -30.75 -11.15 -23.57
CA ARG A 207 -29.89 -11.75 -22.54
C ARG A 207 -28.50 -11.10 -22.47
N ASP A 208 -28.09 -10.36 -23.50
CA ASP A 208 -26.80 -9.68 -23.54
C ASP A 208 -26.86 -8.36 -22.75
N LYS A 209 -26.61 -8.46 -21.45
CA LYS A 209 -26.63 -7.33 -20.50
C LYS A 209 -25.27 -6.71 -20.26
N TYR A 210 -24.27 -7.01 -21.08
CA TYR A 210 -22.89 -6.61 -20.81
C TYR A 210 -22.72 -5.09 -20.71
N VAL A 211 -23.11 -4.33 -21.73
CA VAL A 211 -22.96 -2.87 -21.76
C VAL A 211 -23.74 -2.23 -20.61
N GLU A 212 -24.98 -2.66 -20.36
CA GLU A 212 -25.80 -2.18 -19.25
C GLU A 212 -25.11 -2.37 -17.89
N LYS A 213 -24.67 -3.61 -17.59
CA LYS A 213 -24.07 -3.93 -16.28
C LYS A 213 -22.67 -3.36 -16.10
N MET A 214 -21.86 -3.34 -17.17
CA MET A 214 -20.50 -2.81 -17.10
C MET A 214 -20.48 -1.30 -17.03
N THR A 215 -21.43 -0.58 -17.67
CA THR A 215 -21.54 0.88 -17.53
C THR A 215 -21.79 1.28 -16.07
N ILE A 216 -22.73 0.63 -15.40
CA ILE A 216 -23.02 0.89 -13.98
C ILE A 216 -21.80 0.62 -13.10
N SER A 217 -21.13 -0.52 -13.34
CA SER A 217 -19.92 -0.89 -12.59
C SER A 217 -18.78 0.10 -12.84
N PHE A 218 -18.58 0.50 -14.09
CA PHE A 218 -17.55 1.44 -14.51
C PHE A 218 -17.68 2.79 -13.81
N THR A 219 -18.89 3.36 -13.77
CA THR A 219 -19.13 4.65 -13.09
C THR A 219 -18.70 4.58 -11.62
N SER A 220 -19.13 3.55 -10.90
CA SER A 220 -18.75 3.34 -9.49
C SER A 220 -17.24 3.12 -9.33
N SER A 221 -16.64 2.24 -10.14
CA SER A 221 -15.21 1.93 -10.07
C SER A 221 -14.34 3.15 -10.40
N ARG A 222 -14.73 3.95 -11.40
CA ARG A 222 -14.04 5.19 -11.76
C ARG A 222 -14.07 6.19 -10.63
N GLU A 223 -15.22 6.41 -9.99
CA GLU A 223 -15.35 7.34 -8.86
C GLU A 223 -14.46 6.91 -7.68
N GLN A 224 -14.49 5.62 -7.33
CA GLN A 224 -13.65 5.08 -6.26
C GLN A 224 -12.16 5.19 -6.58
N PHE A 225 -11.76 4.90 -7.81
CA PHE A 225 -10.36 5.05 -8.24
C PHE A 225 -9.90 6.50 -8.19
N VAL A 226 -10.72 7.47 -8.63
CA VAL A 226 -10.37 8.90 -8.52
C VAL A 226 -10.14 9.30 -7.06
N LYS A 227 -10.99 8.84 -6.14
CA LYS A 227 -10.78 9.06 -4.69
C LYS A 227 -9.48 8.43 -4.20
N LEU A 228 -9.20 7.19 -4.60
CA LEU A 228 -8.00 6.47 -4.19
C LEU A 228 -6.72 7.13 -4.71
N LYS A 229 -6.74 7.61 -5.96
CA LYS A 229 -5.65 8.37 -6.55
C LYS A 229 -5.41 9.69 -5.82
N LEU A 230 -6.48 10.42 -5.49
CA LEU A 230 -6.35 11.64 -4.69
C LEU A 230 -5.78 11.38 -3.29
N MET A 231 -6.15 10.25 -2.66
CA MET A 231 -5.56 9.83 -1.39
C MET A 231 -4.06 9.56 -1.51
N HIS A 232 -3.61 8.94 -2.61
CA HIS A 232 -2.18 8.74 -2.91
C HIS A 232 -1.44 10.04 -3.09
N GLU A 233 -1.95 10.94 -3.93
CA GLU A 233 -1.34 12.26 -4.16
C GLU A 233 -1.21 13.07 -2.84
N ASN A 234 -2.21 12.98 -1.96
CA ASN A 234 -2.16 13.61 -0.64
C ASN A 234 -1.12 12.93 0.28
N MET A 235 -1.06 11.60 0.30
CA MET A 235 -0.05 10.86 1.05
C MET A 235 1.36 11.24 0.61
N GLU A 236 1.64 11.30 -0.70
CA GLU A 236 2.93 11.73 -1.25
C GLU A 236 3.28 13.15 -0.80
N LYS A 237 2.33 14.08 -0.90
CA LYS A 237 2.52 15.45 -0.45
C LYS A 237 2.83 15.53 1.05
N GLN A 238 2.15 14.76 1.89
CA GLN A 238 2.42 14.72 3.33
C GLN A 238 3.82 14.18 3.62
N TYR A 239 4.28 13.18 2.87
CA TYR A 239 5.65 12.68 2.99
C TYR A 239 6.69 13.70 2.52
N GLU A 240 6.40 14.45 1.45
CA GLU A 240 7.24 15.58 1.03
C GLU A 240 7.34 16.67 2.10
N ASP A 241 6.22 17.02 2.71
CA ASP A 241 6.18 18.02 3.79
C ASP A 241 6.89 17.51 5.05
N LEU A 242 6.84 16.20 5.32
CA LEU A 242 7.65 15.55 6.35
C LEU A 242 9.15 15.69 6.06
N GLY A 243 9.55 15.51 4.81
CA GLY A 243 10.92 15.74 4.32
C GLY A 243 11.42 17.16 4.58
N LYS A 244 10.56 18.16 4.35
CA LYS A 244 10.89 19.57 4.66
C LYS A 244 11.00 19.80 6.16
N TYR A 245 10.11 19.21 6.95
CA TYR A 245 10.07 19.38 8.39
C TYR A 245 11.29 18.77 9.09
N PHE A 246 11.67 17.54 8.70
CA PHE A 246 12.82 16.82 9.28
C PHE A 246 14.11 16.90 8.45
N VAL A 247 14.12 17.73 7.41
CA VAL A 247 15.29 18.06 6.58
C VAL A 247 15.94 16.81 5.96
N PHE A 248 15.13 15.97 5.31
CA PHE A 248 15.60 14.86 4.48
C PHE A 248 15.07 14.96 3.05
N ASP A 249 15.67 14.22 2.12
CA ASP A 249 15.27 14.19 0.70
C ASP A 249 14.28 13.03 0.47
N PRO A 250 12.98 13.30 0.24
CA PRO A 250 11.95 12.27 0.03
C PRO A 250 12.17 11.43 -1.22
N LYS A 251 13.03 11.88 -2.15
CA LYS A 251 13.37 11.11 -3.36
C LYS A 251 14.48 10.10 -3.11
N LYS A 252 15.25 10.26 -2.03
CA LYS A 252 16.36 9.37 -1.67
C LYS A 252 15.98 8.36 -0.59
N ILE A 253 15.02 8.72 0.26
CA ILE A 253 14.56 7.89 1.37
C ILE A 253 13.10 7.58 1.12
N SER A 254 12.77 6.31 0.89
CA SER A 254 11.38 5.88 0.70
C SER A 254 10.62 5.87 2.03
N PRO A 255 9.27 5.95 2.02
CA PRO A 255 8.47 5.88 3.25
C PRO A 255 8.78 4.64 4.09
N GLU A 256 8.91 3.47 3.48
CA GLU A 256 9.24 2.22 4.18
C GLU A 256 10.61 2.28 4.87
N GLU A 257 11.61 2.91 4.25
CA GLU A 257 12.94 3.10 4.84
C GLU A 257 12.87 4.07 6.02
N PHE A 258 12.26 5.24 5.82
CA PHE A 258 12.14 6.27 6.84
C PHE A 258 11.36 5.78 8.07
N PHE A 259 10.17 5.22 7.87
CA PHE A 259 9.35 4.69 8.96
C PHE A 259 9.94 3.41 9.54
N GLY A 260 10.71 2.64 8.77
CA GLY A 260 11.48 1.48 9.25
C GLY A 260 12.52 1.87 10.27
N ASP A 261 13.35 2.87 9.97
CA ASP A 261 14.33 3.42 10.92
C ASP A 261 13.65 3.97 12.18
N LEU A 262 12.56 4.73 12.01
CA LEU A 262 11.82 5.28 13.14
C LEU A 262 11.20 4.17 14.01
N ASN A 263 10.62 3.14 13.41
CA ASN A 263 10.05 2.00 14.13
C ASN A 263 11.13 1.23 14.89
N ASN A 264 12.31 1.04 14.29
CA ASN A 264 13.46 0.41 14.95
C ASN A 264 13.89 1.22 16.18
N PHE A 265 14.02 2.54 16.04
CA PHE A 265 14.31 3.41 17.18
C PHE A 265 13.24 3.32 18.28
N ARG A 266 11.96 3.43 17.93
CA ARG A 266 10.83 3.31 18.86
C ARG A 266 10.90 2.01 19.66
N ASN A 267 11.13 0.88 18.98
CA ASN A 267 11.24 -0.42 19.64
C ASN A 267 12.45 -0.49 20.58
N MET A 268 13.61 0.02 20.16
CA MET A 268 14.80 0.05 21.01
C MET A 268 14.61 0.92 22.26
N PHE A 269 13.92 2.05 22.12
CA PHE A 269 13.60 2.95 23.23
C PHE A 269 12.61 2.32 24.22
N GLN A 270 11.54 1.70 23.71
CA GLN A 270 10.52 1.03 24.54
C GLN A 270 11.08 -0.16 25.32
N VAL A 271 11.86 -1.04 24.67
CA VAL A 271 12.49 -2.19 25.34
C VAL A 271 13.36 -1.72 26.51
N ARG A 272 14.10 -0.62 26.35
CA ARG A 272 14.93 -0.08 27.42
C ARG A 272 14.10 0.52 28.55
N THR A 273 13.01 1.19 28.23
CA THR A 273 12.10 1.76 29.23
C THR A 273 11.47 0.68 30.11
N GLN A 274 11.02 -0.43 29.50
CA GLN A 274 10.41 -1.54 30.25
C GLN A 274 11.41 -2.16 31.25
N LEU A 275 12.67 -2.33 30.84
CA LEU A 275 13.73 -2.84 31.71
C LEU A 275 14.05 -1.92 32.91
N LEU A 276 13.70 -0.64 32.86
CA LEU A 276 13.88 0.30 33.97
C LEU A 276 12.71 0.26 34.95
N ILE A 277 11.52 -0.16 34.51
CA ILE A 277 10.32 -0.29 35.35
C ILE A 277 10.35 -1.61 36.14
N ASP A 278 10.99 -2.64 35.59
CA ASP A 278 11.08 -3.98 36.20
C ASP A 278 12.21 -4.13 37.25
N ILE A 279 12.89 -3.03 37.64
CA ILE A 279 13.95 -2.96 38.66
C ILE A 279 13.46 -2.13 39.85
#